data_AF-A0AAX0WP07-F1
#
_entry.id   AF-A0AAX0WP07-F1
#
_cell.length_a   1.000
_cell.length_b   1.000
_cell.length_c   1.000
_cell.angle_alpha   90.00
_cell.angle_beta   90.00
_cell.angle_gamma   90.00
#
_symmetry.space_group_name_H-M   'P 1'
#
loop_
_entity.id
_entity.type
_entity.pdbx_description
1 polymer ?
#
loop_
_entity_poly.entity_id
_entity_poly.type
_entity_poly.pdbx_seq_one_letter_code
_entity_poly.pdbx_strand_id
1 'polypeptide(L)'
;MNRLSNQLLPYILVLASTPAFSSVAPIEINLEPNKPVVLTNTNKQAISMLCEVHLVSSVKNSISIQIISGKGKFNGTSFKQGDYLVWTLTNMQQIPVLADPGTKAQVTDLGTHTVRALCN
;
A
#
# COMPACT_ATOMS: atom_id res chain seq x y z
N MET A 1 36.07 -66.13 8.98
CA MET A 1 35.38 -65.40 10.05
C MET A 1 35.65 -63.90 9.87
N ASN A 2 34.55 -63.16 9.69
CA ASN A 2 34.33 -61.70 9.76
C ASN A 2 35.06 -60.77 8.78
N ARG A 3 34.34 -60.42 7.70
CA ARG A 3 34.65 -59.36 6.73
C ARG A 3 34.42 -57.98 7.37
N LEU A 4 35.41 -57.11 7.25
CA LEU A 4 35.29 -55.65 7.42
C LEU A 4 34.26 -55.12 6.42
N SER A 5 33.14 -54.58 6.92
CA SER A 5 32.17 -53.84 6.11
C SER A 5 32.26 -52.35 6.43
N ASN A 6 32.63 -51.62 5.39
CA ASN A 6 32.86 -50.19 5.30
C ASN A 6 31.52 -49.44 5.52
N GLN A 7 31.30 -48.83 6.69
CA GLN A 7 30.12 -48.00 6.93
C GLN A 7 30.34 -46.60 6.35
N LEU A 8 29.80 -46.36 5.15
CA LEU A 8 29.56 -45.02 4.63
C LEU A 8 28.22 -44.53 5.19
N LEU A 9 28.27 -43.63 6.17
CA LEU A 9 27.10 -42.85 6.60
C LEU A 9 26.82 -41.73 5.59
N PRO A 10 25.65 -41.65 4.95
CA PRO A 10 25.22 -40.44 4.30
C PRO A 10 24.60 -39.49 5.34
N TYR A 11 25.27 -38.37 5.61
CA TYR A 11 24.70 -37.25 6.35
C TYR A 11 23.60 -36.60 5.48
N ILE A 12 22.34 -36.82 5.83
CA ILE A 12 21.21 -36.13 5.20
C ILE A 12 21.17 -34.70 5.76
N LEU A 13 21.66 -33.74 4.97
CA LEU A 13 21.49 -32.31 5.21
C LEU A 13 20.06 -31.90 4.85
N VAL A 14 19.20 -31.79 5.87
CA VAL A 14 17.88 -31.16 5.73
C VAL A 14 18.09 -29.64 5.70
N LEU A 15 18.09 -29.05 4.50
CA LEU A 15 18.00 -27.61 4.31
C LEU A 15 16.57 -27.16 4.64
N ALA A 16 16.35 -26.72 5.87
CA ALA A 16 15.16 -25.96 6.24
C ALA A 16 15.27 -24.55 5.63
N SER A 17 14.76 -24.36 4.41
CA SER A 17 14.57 -23.03 3.83
C SER A 17 13.43 -22.34 4.57
N THR A 18 13.74 -21.45 5.50
CA THR A 18 12.74 -20.54 6.06
C THR A 18 12.32 -19.54 4.97
N PRO A 19 11.02 -19.25 4.80
CA PRO A 19 10.60 -18.19 3.91
C PRO A 19 11.03 -16.84 4.50
N ALA A 20 11.92 -16.14 3.79
CA ALA A 20 12.24 -14.75 4.07
C ALA A 20 11.01 -13.89 3.71
N PHE A 21 10.22 -13.52 4.70
CA PHE A 21 9.20 -12.49 4.52
C PHE A 21 9.91 -11.15 4.33
N SER A 22 10.00 -10.67 3.09
CA SER A 22 10.41 -9.29 2.81
C SER A 22 9.34 -8.36 3.37
N SER A 23 9.56 -7.80 4.56
CA SER A 23 8.75 -6.71 5.08
C SER A 23 9.10 -5.43 4.31
N VAL A 24 8.27 -5.05 3.34
CA VAL A 24 8.32 -3.72 2.73
C VAL A 24 7.89 -2.72 3.82
N ALA A 25 8.68 -1.66 4.01
CA ALA A 25 8.36 -0.66 5.02
C ALA A 25 7.04 0.05 4.66
N PRO A 26 6.17 0.37 5.64
CA PRO A 26 4.94 1.11 5.42
C PRO A 26 5.21 2.47 4.75
N ILE A 27 4.40 2.83 3.76
CA ILE A 27 4.43 4.14 3.13
C ILE A 27 3.56 5.09 3.95
N GLU A 28 4.16 6.16 4.45
CA GLU A 28 3.44 7.23 5.13
C GLU A 28 3.13 8.38 4.19
N ILE A 29 1.87 8.80 4.15
CA ILE A 29 1.38 9.92 3.36
C ILE A 29 0.78 10.94 4.31
N ASN A 30 1.29 12.17 4.27
CA ASN A 30 0.75 13.29 5.03
C ASN A 30 0.12 14.30 4.06
N LEU A 31 -1.16 14.58 4.25
CA LEU A 31 -1.91 15.57 3.48
C LEU A 31 -2.18 16.76 4.40
N GLU A 32 -1.48 17.86 4.16
CA GLU A 32 -1.77 19.11 4.83
C GLU A 32 -3.06 19.74 4.28
N PRO A 33 -3.83 20.46 5.13
CA PRO A 33 -5.09 21.08 4.72
C PRO A 33 -4.93 21.96 3.48
N ASN A 34 -5.78 21.72 2.47
CA ASN A 34 -5.84 22.49 1.23
C ASN A 34 -4.51 22.53 0.43
N LYS A 35 -3.56 21.63 0.71
CA LYS A 35 -2.32 21.50 -0.05
C LYS A 35 -2.36 20.23 -0.89
N PRO A 36 -2.42 20.35 -2.24
CA PRO A 36 -2.41 19.19 -3.11
C PRO A 36 -1.09 18.43 -3.06
N VAL A 37 -1.17 17.10 -3.01
CA VAL A 37 -0.03 16.18 -3.09
C VAL A 37 -0.22 15.26 -4.28
N VAL A 38 0.82 15.08 -5.09
CA VAL A 38 0.79 14.16 -6.23
C VAL A 38 1.35 12.81 -5.81
N LEU A 39 0.51 11.78 -5.86
CA LEU A 39 0.88 10.38 -5.63
C LEU A 39 1.08 9.68 -6.96
N THR A 40 2.15 8.90 -7.08
CA THR A 40 2.49 8.17 -8.32
C THR A 40 2.84 6.73 -7.99
N ASN A 41 2.23 5.78 -8.70
CA ASN A 41 2.76 4.41 -8.74
C ASN A 41 3.97 4.37 -9.69
N THR A 42 5.18 4.46 -9.14
CA THR A 42 6.44 4.37 -9.89
C THR A 42 6.89 2.93 -10.14
N ASN A 43 6.18 1.94 -9.59
CA ASN A 43 6.50 0.54 -9.80
C ASN A 43 6.13 0.10 -11.22
N LYS A 44 6.84 -0.92 -11.72
CA LYS A 44 6.55 -1.55 -13.02
C LYS A 44 5.28 -2.41 -13.00
N GLN A 45 4.75 -2.71 -11.81
CA GLN A 45 3.55 -3.52 -11.59
C GLN A 45 2.47 -2.71 -10.88
N ALA A 46 1.23 -3.19 -11.00
CA ALA A 46 0.12 -2.61 -10.25
C ALA A 46 0.38 -2.81 -8.75
N ILE A 47 0.11 -1.78 -7.96
CA ILE A 47 0.14 -1.88 -6.50
C ILE A 47 -1.24 -2.19 -5.96
N SER A 48 -1.27 -2.95 -4.87
CA SER A 48 -2.44 -3.20 -4.05
C SER A 48 -2.03 -2.92 -2.62
N MET A 49 -2.55 -1.86 -2.02
CA MET A 49 -2.21 -1.45 -0.66
C MET A 49 -3.46 -1.31 0.18
N LEU A 50 -3.32 -1.55 1.47
CA LEU A 50 -4.33 -1.18 2.46
C LEU A 50 -3.82 0.03 3.24
N CYS A 51 -4.50 1.16 3.12
CA CYS A 51 -4.12 2.40 3.79
C CYS A 51 -5.01 2.63 5.01
N GLU A 52 -4.41 2.73 6.19
CA GLU A 52 -5.09 3.16 7.41
C GLU A 52 -4.99 4.68 7.57
N VAL A 53 -6.13 5.32 7.74
CA VAL A 53 -6.26 6.78 7.83
C VAL A 53 -6.31 7.22 9.28
N HIS A 54 -5.44 8.14 9.69
CA HIS A 54 -5.42 8.76 11.01
C HIS A 54 -5.83 10.23 10.91
N LEU A 55 -6.83 10.59 11.71
CA LEU A 55 -7.44 11.92 11.76
C LEU A 55 -7.67 12.32 13.21
N VAL A 56 -7.89 13.62 13.43
CA VAL A 56 -8.49 14.09 14.69
C VAL A 56 -9.93 13.56 14.74
N SER A 57 -10.23 12.70 15.73
CA SER A 57 -11.46 11.91 15.80
C SER A 57 -12.76 12.72 15.91
N SER A 58 -12.71 13.97 16.35
CA SER A 58 -13.86 14.85 16.50
C SER A 58 -14.27 15.59 15.22
N VAL A 59 -13.53 15.43 14.12
CA VAL A 59 -13.71 16.22 12.90
C VAL A 59 -14.04 15.33 11.72
N LYS A 60 -15.12 15.66 11.00
CA LYS A 60 -15.36 15.07 9.67
C LYS A 60 -14.33 15.65 8.70
N ASN A 61 -13.56 14.80 8.05
CA ASN A 61 -12.63 15.22 7.02
C ASN A 61 -13.00 14.59 5.66
N SER A 62 -12.74 15.27 4.56
CA SER A 62 -12.91 14.73 3.21
C SER A 62 -11.68 15.05 2.37
N ILE A 63 -11.35 14.16 1.46
CA ILE A 63 -10.31 14.39 0.45
C ILE A 63 -10.94 14.49 -0.92
N SER A 64 -10.29 15.22 -1.81
CA SER A 64 -10.51 15.11 -3.24
C SER A 64 -9.36 14.36 -3.90
N ILE A 65 -9.68 13.62 -4.96
CA ILE A 65 -8.74 12.84 -5.75
C ILE A 65 -9.00 13.15 -7.22
N GLN A 66 -8.02 13.73 -7.90
CA GLN A 66 -8.04 13.98 -9.34
C GLN A 66 -7.05 13.04 -10.03
N ILE A 67 -7.52 12.23 -10.98
CA ILE A 67 -6.65 11.29 -11.68
C ILE A 67 -5.99 11.97 -12.87
N ILE A 68 -4.70 12.26 -12.75
CA ILE A 68 -3.89 12.92 -13.78
C ILE A 68 -3.62 11.95 -14.94
N SER A 69 -3.30 10.69 -14.63
CA SER A 69 -3.04 9.65 -15.63
C SER A 69 -3.24 8.25 -15.04
N GLY A 70 -3.50 7.26 -15.90
CA GLY A 70 -3.64 5.86 -15.49
C GLY A 70 -5.05 5.50 -15.00
N LYS A 71 -5.13 4.42 -14.22
CA LYS A 71 -6.40 3.85 -13.73
C LYS A 71 -6.17 2.95 -12.51
N GLY A 72 -7.25 2.63 -11.82
CA GLY A 72 -7.17 1.84 -10.60
C GLY A 72 -8.50 1.75 -9.87
N LYS A 73 -8.43 1.48 -8.56
CA LYS A 73 -9.57 1.49 -7.65
C LYS A 73 -9.22 2.18 -6.34
N PHE A 74 -10.15 2.97 -5.83
CA PHE A 74 -10.08 3.57 -4.50
C PHE A 74 -11.30 3.14 -3.70
N ASN A 75 -11.10 2.44 -2.58
CA ASN A 75 -12.16 1.86 -1.77
C ASN A 75 -13.19 1.05 -2.59
N GLY A 76 -12.70 0.22 -3.52
CA GLY A 76 -13.54 -0.57 -4.43
C GLY A 76 -14.14 0.20 -5.62
N THR A 77 -14.10 1.53 -5.62
CA THR A 77 -14.57 2.37 -6.73
C THR A 77 -13.49 2.50 -7.79
N SER A 78 -13.78 2.05 -9.01
CA SER A 78 -12.84 2.19 -10.13
C SER A 78 -12.70 3.65 -10.57
N PHE A 79 -11.49 4.02 -10.98
CA PHE A 79 -11.20 5.33 -11.55
C PHE A 79 -10.29 5.21 -12.77
N LYS A 80 -10.29 6.24 -13.60
CA LYS A 80 -9.42 6.42 -14.77
C LYS A 80 -9.03 7.90 -14.93
N GLN A 81 -8.08 8.16 -15.82
CA GLN A 81 -7.65 9.51 -16.15
C GLN A 81 -8.82 10.47 -16.41
N GLY A 82 -8.73 11.65 -15.83
CA GLY A 82 -9.75 12.70 -15.90
C GLY A 82 -10.84 12.59 -14.84
N ASP A 83 -10.97 11.43 -14.18
CA ASP A 83 -11.94 11.28 -13.10
C ASP A 83 -11.56 12.17 -11.90
N TYR A 84 -12.61 12.65 -11.23
CA TYR A 84 -12.54 13.42 -10.00
C TYR A 84 -13.45 12.77 -8.96
N LEU A 85 -12.91 12.50 -7.79
CA LEU A 85 -13.60 11.83 -6.68
C LEU A 85 -13.51 12.70 -5.44
N VAL A 86 -14.56 12.68 -4.62
CA VAL A 86 -14.54 13.23 -3.26
C VAL A 86 -14.90 12.10 -2.30
N TRP A 87 -14.09 11.92 -1.26
CA TRP A 87 -14.30 10.86 -0.28
C TRP A 87 -14.26 11.40 1.13
N THR A 88 -15.30 11.13 1.91
CA THR A 88 -15.32 11.45 3.34
C THR A 88 -14.59 10.37 4.12
N LEU A 89 -13.65 10.81 4.96
CA LEU A 89 -12.79 9.95 5.75
C LEU A 89 -13.25 9.90 7.21
N THR A 90 -12.99 8.76 7.83
CA THR A 90 -13.17 8.53 9.26
C THR A 90 -11.86 8.08 9.90
N ASN A 91 -11.67 8.35 11.19
CA ASN A 91 -10.43 7.99 11.87
C ASN A 91 -10.29 6.47 11.96
N MET A 92 -9.07 5.97 11.76
CA MET A 92 -8.69 4.56 11.63
C MET A 92 -9.41 3.82 10.49
N GLN A 93 -9.93 4.55 9.51
CA GLN A 93 -10.56 3.94 8.34
C GLN A 93 -9.50 3.21 7.51
N GLN A 94 -9.79 1.96 7.16
CA GLN A 94 -8.98 1.18 6.24
C GLN A 94 -9.52 1.31 4.82
N ILE A 95 -8.65 1.71 3.89
CA ILE A 95 -9.02 1.98 2.51
C ILE A 95 -8.14 1.15 1.58
N PRO A 96 -8.71 0.16 0.85
CA PRO A 96 -7.98 -0.56 -0.18
C PRO A 96 -7.77 0.35 -1.40
N VAL A 97 -6.52 0.40 -1.87
CA VAL A 97 -6.10 1.17 -3.04
C VAL A 97 -5.41 0.25 -4.03
N LEU A 98 -5.88 0.27 -5.27
CA LEU A 98 -5.28 -0.40 -6.42
C LEU A 98 -4.88 0.65 -7.45
N ALA A 99 -3.65 0.60 -7.95
CA ALA A 99 -3.21 1.53 -8.98
C ALA A 99 -2.29 0.84 -9.98
N ASP A 100 -2.63 0.94 -11.27
CA ASP A 100 -1.82 0.39 -12.35
C ASP A 100 -0.45 1.11 -12.44
N PRO A 101 0.57 0.50 -13.07
CA PRO A 101 1.87 1.14 -13.28
C PRO A 101 1.74 2.53 -13.91
N GLY A 102 2.46 3.51 -13.37
CA GLY A 102 2.48 4.88 -13.91
C GLY A 102 1.20 5.69 -13.64
N THR A 103 0.26 5.17 -12.84
CA THR A 103 -0.90 5.93 -12.38
C THR A 103 -0.48 7.11 -11.52
N LYS A 104 -1.04 8.29 -11.80
CA LYS A 104 -0.79 9.54 -11.08
C LYS A 104 -2.10 10.14 -10.63
N ALA A 105 -2.18 10.50 -9.36
CA ALA A 105 -3.33 11.18 -8.78
C ALA A 105 -2.88 12.38 -7.95
N GLN A 106 -3.58 13.49 -8.09
CA GLN A 106 -3.48 14.61 -7.17
C GLN A 106 -4.52 14.41 -6.06
N VAL A 107 -4.08 14.37 -4.82
CA VAL A 107 -4.94 14.24 -3.65
C VAL A 107 -4.87 15.54 -2.87
N THR A 108 -6.02 16.04 -2.41
CA THR A 108 -6.07 17.26 -1.60
C THR A 108 -6.99 17.03 -0.41
N ASP A 109 -6.47 17.30 0.77
CA ASP A 109 -7.27 17.40 1.99
C ASP A 109 -8.17 18.63 1.92
N LEU A 110 -9.49 18.42 1.96
CA LEU A 110 -10.51 19.47 1.94
C LEU A 110 -10.91 19.92 3.36
N GLY A 111 -10.33 19.29 4.39
CA GLY A 111 -10.57 19.64 5.78
C GLY A 111 -9.69 20.76 6.30
N THR A 112 -9.65 20.84 7.63
CA THR A 112 -8.91 21.86 8.39
C THR A 112 -7.75 21.27 9.20
N HIS A 113 -7.58 19.95 9.20
CA HIS A 113 -6.57 19.24 9.98
C HIS A 113 -5.88 18.20 9.11
N THR A 114 -4.57 18.07 9.27
CA THR A 114 -3.75 17.12 8.52
C THR A 114 -4.32 15.70 8.56
N VAL A 115 -4.37 15.07 7.40
CA VAL A 115 -4.66 13.64 7.25
C VAL A 115 -3.35 12.87 7.15
N ARG A 116 -3.17 11.86 7.99
CA ARG A 116 -2.05 10.93 7.88
C ARG A 116 -2.58 9.57 7.40
N ALA A 117 -1.93 8.96 6.43
CA ALA A 117 -2.27 7.61 5.96
C ALA A 117 -1.04 6.71 6.00
N LEU A 118 -1.20 5.50 6.52
CA LEU A 118 -0.17 4.45 6.56
C LEU A 118 -0.58 3.32 5.62
N CYS A 119 0.16 3.11 4.54
CA CYS A 119 -0.14 2.13 3.50
C CYS A 119 0.86 0.97 3.52
N ASN A 120 0.36 -0.25 3.53
CA ASN A 120 1.13 -1.50 3.47
C ASN A 120 0.80 -2.31 2.22
#